data_AF-A0A963SA63-F1
#
_entry.id   AF-A0A963SA63-F1
#
_cell.length_a   1.000
_cell.length_b   1.000
_cell.length_c   1.000
_cell.angle_alpha   90.00
_cell.angle_beta   90.00
_cell.angle_gamma   90.00
#
_symmetry.space_group_name_H-M   'P 1'
#
loop_
_entity.id
_entity.type
_entity.pdbx_description
1 polymer ?
#
loop_
_entity_poly.entity_id
_entity_poly.type
_entity_poly.pdbx_seq_one_letter_code
_entity_poly.pdbx_strand_id
1 'polypeptide(L)'
;MMRAPVSFRTLNPDGLTHVELTWIEKRIEHWIRFGRIANDRIIDRRRRIVSFRPGAIFAFVRWAANDYGTIMSRIDVVRAVAANEPFTTLPFVRPGGEILLSIQGWPKVVRRQNIW
;
A
#
# COMPACT_ATOMS: atom_id res chain seq x y z
N MET A 1 -0.28 16.89 -33.55
CA MET A 1 0.82 16.50 -32.63
C MET A 1 0.36 15.34 -31.77
N MET A 2 0.84 14.14 -32.08
CA MET A 2 0.52 12.90 -31.35
C MET A 2 1.28 12.90 -30.02
N ARG A 3 0.58 12.82 -28.88
CA ARG A 3 1.21 12.54 -27.59
C ARG A 3 1.82 11.13 -27.68
N ALA A 4 3.13 11.03 -27.46
CA ALA A 4 3.80 9.73 -27.36
C ALA A 4 3.09 8.88 -26.28
N PRO A 5 2.91 7.56 -26.50
CA PRO A 5 2.41 6.70 -25.45
C PRO A 5 3.42 6.76 -24.30
N VAL A 6 2.93 7.10 -23.10
CA VAL A 6 3.72 6.95 -21.88
C VAL A 6 4.13 5.48 -21.84
N SER A 7 5.39 5.18 -22.11
CA SER A 7 5.88 3.81 -22.10
C SER A 7 5.82 3.31 -20.66
N PHE A 8 4.76 2.58 -20.32
CA PHE A 8 4.58 1.89 -19.03
C PHE A 8 5.69 0.84 -18.76
N ARG A 9 6.59 0.62 -19.72
CA ARG A 9 7.67 -0.38 -19.74
C ARG A 9 8.85 -0.03 -18.82
N THR A 10 8.91 1.15 -18.21
CA THR A 10 10.09 1.60 -17.43
C THR A 10 9.75 2.32 -16.12
N LEU A 11 8.69 1.92 -15.41
CA LEU A 11 8.34 2.56 -14.13
C LEU A 11 9.08 2.00 -12.91
N ASN A 12 9.98 1.03 -13.09
CA ASN A 12 10.61 0.35 -11.97
C ASN A 12 12.07 -0.06 -12.24
N PRO A 13 13.04 0.87 -12.19
CA PRO A 13 14.44 0.60 -12.52
C PRO A 13 15.14 -0.36 -11.56
N ASP A 14 14.65 -0.52 -10.33
CA ASP A 14 15.21 -1.44 -9.33
C ASP A 14 14.44 -2.79 -9.24
N GLY A 15 13.34 -2.92 -9.98
CA GLY A 15 12.49 -4.12 -9.98
C GLY A 15 11.71 -4.33 -8.68
N LEU A 16 11.63 -3.35 -7.77
CA LEU A 16 10.95 -3.49 -6.49
C LEU A 16 9.51 -2.97 -6.54
N THR A 17 8.61 -3.58 -5.78
CA THR A 17 7.29 -2.99 -5.53
C THR A 17 7.41 -2.01 -4.36
N HIS A 18 7.13 -0.74 -4.61
CA HIS A 18 7.15 0.33 -3.62
C HIS A 18 5.76 0.59 -3.06
N VAL A 19 5.65 0.74 -1.75
CA VAL A 19 4.41 1.07 -1.03
C VAL A 19 4.60 2.35 -0.23
N GLU A 20 3.82 3.37 -0.54
CA GLU A 20 3.80 4.63 0.22
C GLU A 20 2.89 4.49 1.45
N LEU A 21 3.50 4.67 2.62
CA LEU A 21 2.86 4.62 3.92
C LEU A 21 2.72 6.03 4.45
N THR A 22 1.48 6.46 4.68
CA THR A 22 1.11 7.74 5.24
C THR A 22 0.48 7.56 6.62
N TRP A 23 0.96 8.32 7.60
CA TRP A 23 0.36 8.45 8.92
C TRP A 23 0.01 9.92 9.19
N ILE A 24 -1.29 10.18 9.31
CA ILE A 24 -1.85 11.46 9.75
C ILE A 24 -2.80 11.14 10.89
N GLU A 25 -2.43 11.59 12.08
CA GLU A 25 -3.20 11.35 13.30
C GLU A 25 -4.71 11.55 13.09
N LYS A 26 -5.49 10.53 13.46
CA LYS A 26 -6.97 10.49 13.39
C LYS A 26 -7.59 10.64 11.99
N ARG A 27 -6.78 10.73 10.93
CA ARG A 27 -7.25 10.98 9.56
C ARG A 27 -6.86 9.86 8.60
N ILE A 28 -5.60 9.46 8.56
CA ILE A 28 -5.07 8.49 7.61
C ILE A 28 -4.04 7.60 8.31
N GLU A 29 -4.20 6.29 8.16
CA GLU A 29 -3.21 5.32 8.61
C GLU A 29 -3.01 4.27 7.52
N HIS A 30 -1.84 4.28 6.91
CA HIS A 30 -1.38 3.29 5.95
C HIS A 30 -0.21 2.53 6.56
N TRP A 31 -0.30 1.20 6.64
CA TRP A 31 0.78 0.39 7.19
C TRP A 31 0.85 -1.00 6.57
N ILE A 32 2.00 -1.65 6.74
CA ILE A 32 2.20 -3.04 6.36
C ILE A 32 1.83 -3.93 7.55
N ARG A 33 0.85 -4.82 7.37
CA ARG A 33 0.46 -5.80 8.40
C ARG A 33 1.45 -6.95 8.48
N PHE A 34 1.94 -7.43 7.34
CA PHE A 34 3.01 -8.41 7.23
C PHE A 34 3.73 -8.30 5.88
N GLY A 35 4.90 -8.91 5.76
CA GLY A 35 5.71 -8.97 4.54
C GLY A 35 7.16 -8.62 4.82
N ARG A 36 8.10 -9.26 4.13
CA ARG A 36 9.54 -8.99 4.30
C ARG A 36 9.93 -7.73 3.55
N ILE A 37 10.08 -6.62 4.28
CA ILE A 37 10.54 -5.35 3.74
C ILE A 37 12.00 -5.50 3.27
N ALA A 38 12.26 -5.13 2.02
CA ALA A 38 13.59 -5.16 1.41
C ALA A 38 14.33 -3.82 1.53
N ASN A 39 13.58 -2.72 1.58
CA ASN A 39 14.10 -1.36 1.78
C ASN A 39 13.04 -0.52 2.52
N ASP A 40 13.47 0.38 3.39
CA ASP A 40 12.62 1.36 4.08
C ASP A 40 13.26 2.75 3.94
N ARG A 41 12.53 3.69 3.33
CA ARG A 41 12.97 5.05 3.07
C ARG A 41 11.97 6.03 3.67
N ILE A 42 12.42 6.80 4.67
CA ILE A 42 11.67 7.91 5.23
C ILE A 42 11.66 9.07 4.22
N ILE A 43 10.48 9.61 3.93
CA ILE A 43 10.29 10.79 3.07
C ILE A 43 10.15 12.04 3.93
N ASP A 44 9.25 11.98 4.90
CA ASP A 44 9.06 13.02 5.91
C ASP A 44 8.48 12.39 7.19
N ARG A 45 8.09 13.23 8.17
CA ARG A 45 7.56 12.76 9.46
C ARG A 45 6.27 11.94 9.34
N ARG A 46 5.51 12.09 8.25
CA ARG A 46 4.21 11.45 8.03
C ARG A 46 4.26 10.41 6.92
N ARG A 47 5.32 10.37 6.11
CA ARG A 47 5.41 9.50 4.94
C ARG A 47 6.72 8.72 4.89
N ARG A 48 6.60 7.44 4.57
CA ARG A 48 7.74 6.59 4.20
C ARG A 48 7.38 5.69 3.04
N ILE A 49 8.39 5.23 2.31
CA ILE A 49 8.25 4.24 1.25
C ILE A 49 8.94 2.96 1.71
N VAL A 50 8.20 1.86 1.72
CA VAL A 50 8.76 0.52 1.90
C VAL A 50 8.75 -0.22 0.58
N SER A 51 9.78 -1.04 0.34
CA SER A 51 9.94 -1.75 -0.93
C SER A 51 9.99 -3.26 -0.72
N PHE A 52 9.44 -4.01 -1.68
CA PHE A 52 9.38 -5.47 -1.67
C PHE A 52 10.01 -6.04 -2.95
N ARG A 53 10.76 -7.15 -2.80
CA ARG A 53 11.32 -7.88 -3.95
C ARG A 53 10.22 -8.55 -4.77
N PRO A 54 10.42 -8.77 -6.08
CA PRO A 54 9.52 -9.60 -6.88
C PRO A 54 9.20 -10.94 -6.20
N GLY A 55 7.94 -11.36 -6.25
CA GLY A 55 7.43 -12.57 -5.61
C GLY A 55 7.14 -12.43 -4.11
N ALA A 56 7.58 -11.36 -3.45
CA ALA A 56 7.28 -11.14 -2.04
C ALA A 56 5.77 -10.89 -1.84
N ILE A 57 5.18 -11.54 -0.85
CA ILE A 57 3.79 -11.35 -0.45
C ILE A 57 3.76 -10.43 0.78
N PHE A 58 2.91 -9.42 0.74
CA PHE A 58 2.71 -8.48 1.84
C PHE A 58 1.23 -8.12 1.99
N ALA A 59 0.85 -7.68 3.19
CA ALA A 59 -0.48 -7.14 3.45
C ALA A 59 -0.40 -5.64 3.70
N PHE A 60 -1.06 -4.88 2.83
CA PHE A 60 -1.14 -3.44 2.93
C PHE A 60 -2.50 -3.02 3.49
N VAL A 61 -2.48 -2.33 4.63
CA VAL A 61 -3.69 -1.81 5.27
C VAL A 61 -3.81 -0.33 4.98
N ARG A 62 -5.01 0.07 4.57
CA ARG A 62 -5.41 1.47 4.34
C ARG A 62 -6.61 1.79 5.20
N TRP A 63 -6.40 2.64 6.19
CA TRP A 63 -7.45 3.19 7.02
C TRP A 63 -7.52 4.70 6.85
N ALA A 64 -8.75 5.22 6.77
CA ALA A 64 -8.99 6.65 6.82
C ALA A 64 -10.30 6.95 7.55
N ALA A 65 -10.33 8.09 8.24
CA ALA A 65 -11.51 8.63 8.89
C ALA A 65 -11.63 10.13 8.66
N ASN A 66 -12.86 10.62 8.75
CA ASN A 66 -13.17 12.03 8.91
C ASN A 66 -13.77 12.27 10.30
N ASP A 67 -14.22 13.50 10.54
CA ASP A 67 -14.80 13.90 11.82
C ASP A 67 -16.11 13.15 12.17
N TYR A 68 -16.69 12.43 11.21
CA TYR A 68 -17.91 11.62 11.35
C TYR A 68 -17.65 10.11 11.46
N GLY A 69 -16.39 9.68 11.39
CA GLY A 69 -16.00 8.27 11.53
C GLY A 69 -15.18 7.72 10.37
N THR A 70 -15.03 6.40 10.34
CA THR A 70 -14.22 5.70 9.32
C THR A 70 -14.85 5.84 7.94
N ILE A 71 -14.09 6.40 7.01
CA ILE A 71 -14.46 6.53 5.59
C ILE A 71 -13.82 5.45 4.73
N MET A 72 -12.73 4.84 5.19
CA MET A 72 -12.08 3.73 4.51
C MET A 72 -11.46 2.77 5.52
N SER A 73 -11.70 1.48 5.33
CA SER A 73 -10.95 0.43 5.98
C SER A 73 -10.80 -0.72 4.99
N ARG A 74 -9.56 -0.95 4.54
CA ARG A 74 -9.24 -1.98 3.55
C ARG A 74 -7.91 -2.65 3.88
N ILE A 75 -7.86 -3.95 3.67
CA ILE A 75 -6.62 -4.73 3.65
C ILE A 75 -6.51 -5.43 2.30
N ASP A 76 -5.36 -5.25 1.65
CA ASP A 76 -5.02 -5.92 0.41
C ASP A 76 -3.80 -6.82 0.66
N VAL A 77 -3.91 -8.12 0.36
CA VAL A 77 -2.77 -9.03 0.29
C VAL A 77 -2.28 -9.04 -1.15
N VAL A 78 -1.02 -8.67 -1.33
CA VAL A 78 -0.44 -8.36 -2.63
C VAL A 78 0.85 -9.16 -2.82
N ARG A 79 1.01 -9.76 -3.99
CA ARG A 79 2.30 -10.25 -4.47
C ARG A 79 2.97 -9.16 -5.30
N ALA A 80 4.20 -8.81 -4.91
CA ALA A 80 5.07 -7.93 -5.68
C ALA A 80 5.41 -8.59 -7.03
N VAL A 81 5.24 -7.84 -8.12
CA VAL A 81 5.45 -8.34 -9.49
C VAL A 81 6.87 -8.05 -9.96
N ALA A 82 7.42 -8.92 -10.82
CA ALA A 82 8.68 -8.61 -11.51
C ALA A 82 8.48 -7.57 -12.61
N ALA A 83 9.59 -7.05 -13.14
CA ALA A 83 9.57 -6.22 -14.34
C ALA A 83 8.93 -7.00 -15.50
N ASN A 84 7.96 -6.38 -16.18
CA ASN A 84 7.20 -6.93 -17.31
C ASN A 84 6.14 -8.00 -16.98
N GLU A 85 5.89 -8.29 -15.70
CA GLU A 85 4.69 -9.06 -15.33
C GLU A 85 3.43 -8.17 -15.40
N PRO A 86 2.26 -8.72 -15.78
CA PRO A 86 1.00 -8.01 -15.66
C PRO A 86 0.70 -7.73 -14.19
N PHE A 87 0.12 -6.56 -13.91
CA PHE A 87 -0.20 -6.15 -12.55
C PHE A 87 -1.54 -5.41 -12.50
N THR A 88 -2.17 -5.46 -11.32
CA THR A 88 -3.29 -4.58 -11.00
C THR A 88 -2.75 -3.31 -10.33
N THR A 89 -3.26 -2.15 -10.75
CA THR A 89 -2.93 -0.89 -10.12
C THR A 89 -3.60 -0.81 -8.76
N LEU A 90 -2.82 -0.44 -7.75
CA LEU A 90 -3.29 -0.25 -6.39
C LEU A 90 -2.87 1.15 -5.93
N PRO A 91 -3.77 1.95 -5.35
CA PRO A 91 -3.38 3.23 -4.78
C PRO A 91 -2.24 3.07 -3.78
N PHE A 92 -1.23 3.93 -3.88
CA PHE A 92 -0.03 3.94 -3.05
C PHE A 92 0.92 2.75 -3.25
N VAL A 93 0.68 1.89 -4.24
CA VAL A 93 1.58 0.79 -4.62
C VAL A 93 2.08 1.02 -6.04
N ARG A 94 3.39 1.04 -6.23
CA ARG A 94 4.03 1.26 -7.54
C ARG A 94 4.98 0.10 -7.85
N PRO A 95 4.90 -0.52 -9.05
CA PRO A 95 3.95 -0.23 -10.13
C PRO A 95 2.51 -0.66 -9.83
N GLY A 96 2.35 -1.58 -8.88
CA GLY A 96 1.10 -2.25 -8.52
C GLY A 96 1.45 -3.62 -7.97
N GLY A 97 0.57 -4.60 -8.12
CA GLY A 97 0.88 -5.99 -7.83
C GLY A 97 -0.24 -6.94 -8.25
N GLU A 98 -0.04 -8.22 -7.99
CA GLU A 98 -1.10 -9.22 -8.08
C GLU A 98 -1.86 -9.23 -6.75
N ILE A 99 -3.17 -8.96 -6.79
CA ILE A 99 -4.02 -8.96 -5.61
C ILE A 99 -4.45 -10.41 -5.33
N LEU A 100 -3.99 -10.96 -4.21
CA LEU A 100 -4.37 -12.30 -3.77
C LEU A 100 -5.64 -12.26 -2.91
N LEU A 101 -5.86 -11.15 -2.20
CA LEU A 101 -7.02 -10.92 -1.35
C LEU A 101 -7.27 -9.42 -1.21
N SER A 102 -8.53 -8.99 -1.26
CA SER A 102 -8.93 -7.64 -0.89
C SER A 102 -10.16 -7.71 0.00
N ILE A 103 -10.05 -7.20 1.22
CA ILE A 103 -11.16 -7.11 2.17
C ILE A 103 -11.44 -5.64 2.42
N GLN A 104 -12.71 -5.26 2.30
CA GLN A 104 -13.20 -3.92 2.55
C GLN A 104 -14.20 -3.94 3.69
N GLY A 105 -14.22 -2.87 4.49
CA GLY A 105 -15.15 -2.74 5.59
C GLY A 105 -14.71 -3.56 6.79
N TRP A 106 -14.02 -2.90 7.72
CA TRP A 106 -14.03 -3.34 9.10
C TRP A 106 -15.13 -2.55 9.77
N PRO A 107 -16.29 -3.15 10.09
CA PRO A 107 -17.22 -2.48 11.00
C PRO A 107 -16.45 -2.16 12.27
N LYS A 108 -16.63 -0.93 12.77
CA LYS A 108 -16.06 -0.44 14.02
C LYS A 108 -16.28 -1.50 15.10
N VAL A 109 -15.26 -2.31 15.39
CA VAL A 109 -15.27 -3.12 16.59
C VAL A 109 -15.18 -2.10 17.71
N VAL A 110 -16.29 -1.89 18.41
CA VAL A 110 -16.28 -1.21 19.70
C VAL A 110 -15.42 -2.07 20.61
N ARG A 111 -14.10 -1.82 20.60
CA ARG A 111 -13.21 -2.46 21.56
C ARG A 111 -13.43 -1.74 22.88
N ARG A 112 -14.11 -2.45 23.78
CA ARG A 112 -14.14 -2.18 25.22
C ARG A 112 -12.69 -2.10 25.74
N GLN A 113 -12.48 -1.23 26.72
CA GLN A 113 -11.22 -0.90 27.42
C GLN A 113 -10.34 -2.11 27.79
N ASN A 114 -9.01 -1.94 27.74
CA ASN A 114 -8.06 -1.99 28.87
C ASN A 114 -6.61 -1.90 28.33
N ILE A 115 -5.78 -0.93 28.75
CA ILE A 115 -4.76 -1.01 29.84
C ILE A 115 -3.96 -2.34 29.73
N TRP A 116 -2.64 -2.41 29.47
CA TRP A 116 -1.47 -1.55 29.66
C TRP A 116 -0.60 -1.49 28.39
#